data_AF-A0A1Q6KJ30-F1
#
_entry.id   AF-A0A1Q6KJ30-F1
#
_cell.length_a   1.000
_cell.length_b   1.000
_cell.length_c   1.000
_cell.angle_alpha   90.00
_cell.angle_beta   90.00
_cell.angle_gamma   90.00
#
_symmetry.space_group_name_H-M   'P 1'
#
loop_
_entity.id
_entity.type
_entity.pdbx_description
1 polymer ?
#
loop_
_entity_poly.entity_id
_entity_poly.type
_entity_poly.pdbx_seq_one_letter_code
_entity_poly.pdbx_strand_id
1 'polypeptide(L)'
;MDKKDEASISIMKIIGISLIFILIFGVTVMATEIDIRSVQITMANGYTMTVVTTKTSVEEILEDNNIVVEDDERVTPSLDDEITDSNKIVITSKSEQEVQIAKLSESGVETSLDEILKSYSPIIEKIVVEQETIPYETITKDAAQGSEDTKNKVIQQGEDGIKEITYKVKYQNEEENQ
;
A
#
# COMPACT_ATOMS: atom_id res chain seq x y z
N MET A 1 84.62 -33.77 -7.50
CA MET A 1 83.48 -34.14 -6.64
C MET A 1 83.23 -32.93 -5.75
N ASP A 2 82.59 -31.93 -6.35
CA ASP A 2 82.48 -30.58 -5.81
C ASP A 2 81.26 -30.49 -4.90
N LYS A 3 81.49 -30.22 -3.63
CA LYS A 3 80.44 -29.93 -2.66
C LYS A 3 80.28 -28.41 -2.58
N LYS A 4 79.08 -27.96 -2.92
CA LYS A 4 78.58 -26.60 -2.74
C LYS A 4 78.35 -26.38 -1.25
N ASP A 5 79.09 -25.45 -0.64
CA ASP A 5 78.85 -25.02 0.72
C ASP A 5 77.75 -23.95 0.74
N GLU A 6 76.67 -24.29 1.43
CA GLU A 6 75.44 -23.52 1.58
C GLU A 6 75.62 -22.33 2.54
N ALA A 7 74.82 -21.29 2.31
CA ALA A 7 74.96 -19.94 2.83
C ALA A 7 75.10 -19.79 4.36
N SER A 8 76.17 -19.13 4.82
CA SER A 8 76.36 -18.70 6.21
C SER A 8 76.00 -17.21 6.38
N ILE A 9 74.73 -16.91 6.65
CA ILE A 9 74.31 -15.55 7.02
C ILE A 9 74.63 -15.33 8.51
N SER A 10 75.34 -14.26 8.84
CA SER A 10 75.68 -13.89 10.23
C SER A 10 74.41 -13.69 11.08
N ILE A 11 74.33 -14.37 12.23
CA ILE A 11 73.21 -14.31 13.18
C ILE A 11 72.78 -12.88 13.52
N MET A 12 73.73 -11.95 13.63
CA MET A 12 73.46 -10.54 13.95
C MET A 12 72.67 -9.83 12.82
N LYS A 13 72.86 -10.24 11.56
CA LYS A 13 72.08 -9.75 10.41
C LYS A 13 70.68 -10.37 10.37
N ILE A 14 70.54 -11.63 10.78
CA ILE A 14 69.25 -12.33 10.85
C ILE A 14 68.36 -11.71 11.93
N ILE A 15 68.92 -11.38 13.11
CA ILE A 15 68.20 -10.72 14.20
C ILE A 15 67.72 -9.32 13.80
N GLY A 16 68.57 -8.53 13.12
CA GLY A 16 68.17 -7.21 12.63
C GLY A 16 67.02 -7.26 11.61
N ILE A 17 67.06 -8.24 10.71
CA ILE A 17 65.99 -8.49 9.72
C ILE A 17 64.70 -8.96 10.41
N SER A 18 64.81 -9.84 11.41
CA SER A 18 63.68 -10.29 12.23
C SER A 18 62.98 -9.14 12.97
N LEU A 19 63.74 -8.21 13.56
CA LEU A 19 63.19 -7.04 14.25
C LEU A 19 62.45 -6.09 13.30
N ILE A 20 62.96 -5.93 12.07
CA ILE A 20 62.31 -5.17 11.01
C ILE A 20 61.00 -5.83 10.58
N PHE A 21 60.97 -7.16 10.46
CA PHE A 21 59.72 -7.87 10.16
C PHE A 21 58.69 -7.72 11.28
N ILE A 22 59.08 -7.76 12.55
CA ILE A 22 58.15 -7.54 13.68
C ILE A 22 57.60 -6.11 13.69
N LEU A 23 58.39 -5.11 13.28
CA LEU A 23 57.93 -3.72 13.12
C LEU A 23 56.96 -3.54 11.95
N ILE A 24 57.16 -4.27 10.85
CA ILE A 24 56.28 -4.21 9.66
C ILE A 24 55.01 -5.05 9.86
N PHE A 25 55.08 -6.16 10.60
CA PHE A 25 53.93 -7.00 10.95
C PHE A 25 53.24 -6.57 12.25
N GLY A 26 53.81 -5.62 12.99
CA GLY A 26 53.21 -4.99 14.17
C GLY A 26 52.09 -4.01 13.84
N VAL A 27 51.35 -4.25 12.76
CA VAL A 27 50.24 -3.39 12.32
C VAL A 27 48.96 -3.85 13.02
N THR A 28 48.62 -3.07 14.05
CA THR A 28 47.26 -2.65 14.43
C THR A 28 46.18 -3.72 14.31
N VAL A 29 45.95 -4.45 15.40
CA VAL A 29 44.67 -5.11 15.65
C VAL A 29 43.64 -4.00 15.87
N MET A 30 42.84 -3.67 14.85
CA MET A 30 41.67 -2.81 15.02
C MET A 30 40.60 -3.65 15.70
N ALA A 31 40.33 -3.38 16.98
CA ALA A 31 39.15 -3.90 17.63
C ALA A 31 37.95 -3.14 17.08
N THR A 32 37.26 -3.73 16.09
CA THR A 32 35.92 -3.25 15.72
C THR A 32 34.98 -3.68 16.85
N GLU A 33 34.36 -2.71 17.51
CA GLU A 33 33.26 -2.96 18.43
C GLU A 33 32.09 -3.46 17.59
N ILE A 34 31.78 -4.76 17.70
CA ILE A 34 30.70 -5.39 16.95
C ILE A 34 29.42 -5.19 17.76
N ASP A 35 28.62 -4.19 17.36
CA ASP A 35 27.30 -3.98 17.94
C ASP A 35 26.31 -5.01 17.39
N ILE A 36 26.12 -6.08 18.15
CA ILE A 36 25.11 -7.10 17.87
C ILE A 36 23.76 -6.59 18.38
N ARG A 37 22.75 -6.62 17.51
CA ARG A 37 21.37 -6.23 17.84
C ARG A 37 20.36 -7.27 17.38
N SER A 38 19.20 -7.25 18.03
CA SER A 38 18.06 -8.09 17.67
C SER A 38 16.98 -7.21 17.06
N VAL A 39 16.67 -7.44 15.78
CA VAL A 39 15.67 -6.69 15.02
C VAL A 39 14.41 -7.51 14.87
N GLN A 40 13.25 -6.95 15.21
CA GLN A 40 11.95 -7.57 14.98
C GLN A 40 11.44 -7.19 13.59
N ILE A 41 11.13 -8.18 12.77
CA ILE A 41 10.54 -8.00 11.44
C ILE A 41 9.09 -8.48 11.50
N THR A 42 8.16 -7.62 11.10
CA THR A 42 6.73 -7.95 10.97
C THR A 42 6.35 -7.94 9.49
N MET A 43 5.83 -9.05 8.99
CA MET A 43 5.38 -9.23 7.61
C MET A 43 3.96 -8.68 7.41
N ALA A 44 3.56 -8.43 6.16
CA ALA A 44 2.21 -7.95 5.83
C ALA A 44 1.09 -8.89 6.27
N ASN A 45 1.36 -10.20 6.33
CA ASN A 45 0.42 -11.22 6.83
C ASN A 45 0.33 -11.27 8.38
N GLY A 46 1.05 -10.40 9.09
CA GLY A 46 1.10 -10.35 10.55
C GLY A 46 2.09 -11.32 11.20
N TYR A 47 2.81 -12.14 10.43
CA TYR A 47 3.88 -12.97 10.97
C TYR A 47 5.03 -12.11 11.48
N THR A 48 5.56 -12.46 12.65
CA THR A 48 6.70 -11.75 13.25
C THR A 48 7.87 -12.69 13.43
N MET A 49 9.07 -12.20 13.14
CA MET A 49 10.33 -12.90 13.42
C MET A 49 11.32 -11.95 14.09
N THR A 50 12.30 -12.52 14.78
CA THR A 50 13.41 -11.76 15.35
C THR A 50 14.70 -12.26 14.72
N VAL A 51 15.48 -11.34 14.19
CA VAL A 51 16.74 -11.62 13.51
C VAL A 51 17.88 -10.99 14.31
N VAL A 52 18.99 -11.71 14.45
CA VAL A 52 20.19 -11.19 15.11
C VAL A 52 21.14 -10.74 14.03
N THR A 53 21.52 -9.46 14.07
CA THR A 53 22.31 -8.83 13.01
C THR A 53 23.31 -7.82 13.59
N THR A 54 24.31 -7.48 12.80
CA THR A 54 25.26 -6.39 13.06
C THR A 54 25.02 -5.20 12.11
N LYS A 55 24.08 -5.33 11.17
CA LYS A 55 23.76 -4.33 10.16
C LYS A 55 22.80 -3.27 10.70
N THR A 56 22.96 -2.04 10.21
CA THR A 56 22.06 -0.90 10.45
C THR A 56 21.07 -0.73 9.31
N SER A 57 21.48 -0.90 8.05
CA SER A 57 20.62 -0.70 6.88
C SER A 57 19.41 -1.64 6.86
N VAL A 58 18.22 -1.09 6.64
CA VAL A 58 16.97 -1.87 6.49
C VAL A 58 17.08 -2.80 5.28
N GLU A 59 17.55 -2.30 4.14
CA GLU A 59 17.74 -3.10 2.91
C GLU A 59 18.65 -4.31 3.17
N GLU A 60 19.83 -4.10 3.75
CA GLU A 60 20.77 -5.19 4.02
C GLU A 60 20.19 -6.24 4.99
N ILE A 61 19.45 -5.80 6.01
CA ILE A 61 18.83 -6.71 6.98
C ILE A 61 17.76 -7.57 6.31
N LEU A 62 16.96 -7.01 5.40
CA LEU A 62 15.94 -7.77 4.69
C LEU A 62 16.59 -8.75 3.69
N GLU A 63 17.60 -8.30 2.94
CA GLU A 63 18.34 -9.13 1.98
C GLU A 63 19.02 -10.32 2.66
N ASP A 64 19.75 -10.10 3.76
CA ASP A 64 20.43 -11.15 4.54
C ASP A 64 19.45 -12.20 5.08
N ASN A 65 18.19 -11.81 5.32
CA ASN A 65 17.12 -12.69 5.77
C ASN A 65 16.26 -13.26 4.64
N ASN A 66 16.66 -13.05 3.37
CA ASN A 66 15.95 -13.51 2.17
C ASN A 66 14.50 -13.00 2.08
N ILE A 67 14.28 -11.77 2.55
CA ILE A 67 12.98 -11.11 2.50
C ILE A 67 12.97 -10.16 1.31
N VAL A 68 12.11 -10.46 0.34
CA VAL A 68 11.86 -9.61 -0.83
C VAL A 68 10.58 -8.82 -0.58
N VAL A 69 10.62 -7.51 -0.83
CA VAL A 69 9.47 -6.62 -0.70
C VAL A 69 8.78 -6.54 -2.06
N GLU A 70 7.49 -6.82 -2.11
CA GLU A 70 6.72 -6.75 -3.35
C GLU A 70 6.33 -5.31 -3.73
N ASP A 71 5.97 -5.07 -4.99
CA ASP A 71 5.62 -3.72 -5.50
C ASP A 71 4.39 -3.13 -4.78
N ASP A 72 3.48 -3.97 -4.31
CA ASP A 72 2.31 -3.60 -3.54
C ASP A 72 2.55 -3.58 -2.02
N GLU A 73 3.80 -3.70 -1.57
CA GLU A 73 4.19 -3.58 -0.17
C GLU A 73 4.98 -2.30 0.09
N ARG A 74 4.98 -1.87 1.35
CA ARG A 74 5.89 -0.82 1.86
C ARG A 74 6.59 -1.33 3.11
N VAL A 75 7.77 -0.78 3.36
CA VAL A 75 8.56 -1.03 4.57
C VAL A 75 8.60 0.21 5.45
N THR A 76 8.59 0.02 6.76
CA THR A 76 8.82 1.07 7.75
C THR A 76 9.79 0.56 8.82
N PRO A 77 10.95 1.22 9.03
CA PRO A 77 11.52 2.32 8.25
C PRO A 77 11.75 1.97 6.76
N SER A 78 12.03 2.96 5.90
CA SER A 78 12.20 2.71 4.46
C SER A 78 13.46 1.90 4.16
N LEU A 79 13.59 1.35 2.94
CA LEU A 79 14.75 0.54 2.56
C LEU A 79 16.07 1.33 2.66
N ASP A 80 16.03 2.63 2.36
CA ASP A 80 17.18 3.54 2.40
C ASP A 80 17.51 4.03 3.83
N ASP A 81 16.68 3.71 4.82
CA ASP A 81 16.88 4.11 6.20
C ASP A 81 17.77 3.12 6.97
N GLU A 82 18.39 3.62 8.04
CA GLU A 82 19.03 2.79 9.03
C GLU A 82 18.10 2.52 10.23
N ILE A 83 18.18 1.30 10.76
CA ILE A 83 17.55 0.89 11.99
C ILE A 83 18.15 1.67 13.17
N THR A 84 17.26 2.37 13.86
CA THR A 84 17.53 3.07 15.12
C THR A 84 17.18 2.19 16.33
N ASP A 85 17.20 2.76 17.53
CA ASP A 85 16.96 2.07 18.81
C ASP A 85 15.66 1.24 18.86
N SER A 86 14.67 1.57 18.05
CA SER A 86 13.40 0.83 17.96
C SER A 86 13.58 -0.63 17.50
N ASN A 87 14.66 -0.94 16.77
CA ASN A 87 14.99 -2.28 16.28
C ASN A 87 13.78 -3.02 15.65
N LYS A 88 12.93 -2.30 14.92
CA LYS A 88 11.72 -2.86 14.33
C LYS A 88 11.62 -2.50 12.85
N ILE A 89 11.32 -3.50 12.03
CA ILE A 89 10.95 -3.37 10.63
C ILE A 89 9.52 -3.88 10.48
N VAL A 90 8.68 -3.11 9.79
CA VAL A 90 7.29 -3.48 9.51
C VAL A 90 7.05 -3.40 8.01
N ILE A 91 6.62 -4.51 7.44
CA ILE A 91 6.18 -4.62 6.06
C ILE A 91 4.65 -4.62 6.07
N THR A 92 4.04 -3.75 5.28
CA THR A 92 2.58 -3.64 5.15
C THR A 92 2.17 -3.50 3.70
N SER A 93 1.03 -4.06 3.32
CA SER A 93 0.45 -3.83 2.00
C SER A 93 0.09 -2.35 1.79
N LYS A 94 0.34 -1.85 0.59
CA LYS A 94 -0.12 -0.56 0.08
C LYS A 94 -1.63 -0.62 -0.11
N SER A 95 -2.31 0.52 0.09
CA SER A 95 -3.71 0.61 -0.31
C SER A 95 -3.85 0.56 -1.84
N GLU A 96 -5.03 0.17 -2.33
CA GLU A 96 -5.32 0.17 -3.78
C GLU A 96 -5.03 1.53 -4.45
N GLN A 97 -5.19 2.62 -3.69
CA GLN A 97 -4.93 3.98 -4.13
C GLN A 97 -3.43 4.24 -4.31
N GLU A 98 -2.60 3.78 -3.37
CA GLU A 98 -1.15 3.95 -3.43
C GLU A 98 -0.50 3.10 -4.53
N VAL A 99 -1.03 1.91 -4.80
CA VAL A 99 -0.60 1.08 -5.93
C VAL A 99 -0.90 1.76 -7.27
N GLN A 100 -2.08 2.39 -7.40
CA GLN A 100 -2.42 3.14 -8.62
C GLN A 100 -1.49 4.33 -8.83
N ILE A 101 -1.15 5.08 -7.78
CA ILE A 101 -0.23 6.22 -7.85
C ILE A 101 1.19 5.77 -8.24
N ALA A 102 1.69 4.69 -7.65
CA ALA A 102 3.01 4.15 -8.00
C ALA A 102 3.08 3.75 -9.48
N LYS A 103 2.05 3.04 -9.98
CA LYS A 103 1.95 2.65 -11.40
C LYS A 103 1.85 3.85 -12.34
N LEU A 104 1.11 4.89 -11.94
CA LEU A 104 0.98 6.14 -12.70
C LEU A 104 2.30 6.91 -12.73
N SER A 105 3.02 6.97 -11.61
CA SER A 105 4.33 7.62 -11.49
C SER A 105 5.41 6.89 -12.29
N GLU A 106 5.38 5.56 -12.33
CA GLU A 106 6.34 4.75 -13.10
C GLU A 106 6.03 4.76 -14.60
N SER A 107 4.76 4.94 -14.99
CA SER A 107 4.33 5.06 -16.39
C SER A 107 4.75 6.39 -17.05
N GLY A 108 5.38 7.32 -16.31
CA GLY A 108 5.92 8.56 -16.86
C GLY A 108 4.86 9.51 -17.43
N VAL A 109 3.59 9.34 -17.04
CA VAL A 109 2.51 10.26 -17.39
C VAL A 109 2.64 11.46 -16.47
N GLU A 110 3.00 12.63 -17.00
CA GLU A 110 2.89 13.90 -16.27
C GLU A 110 1.41 14.20 -16.03
N THR A 111 0.84 13.60 -14.99
CA THR A 111 -0.53 13.91 -14.58
C THR A 111 -0.52 15.24 -13.84
N SER A 112 -1.48 16.10 -14.19
CA SER A 112 -1.64 17.37 -13.51
C SER A 112 -2.11 17.15 -12.08
N LEU A 113 -1.77 18.07 -11.16
CA LEU A 113 -2.28 18.07 -9.78
C LEU A 113 -3.82 17.95 -9.75
N ASP A 114 -4.50 18.48 -10.77
CA ASP A 114 -5.94 18.41 -10.96
C ASP A 114 -6.45 16.98 -11.18
N GLU A 115 -5.70 16.13 -11.87
CA GLU A 115 -6.09 14.73 -12.15
C GLU A 115 -5.93 13.86 -10.90
N ILE A 116 -4.89 14.12 -10.12
CA ILE A 116 -4.69 13.52 -8.80
C ILE A 116 -5.80 13.98 -7.84
N LEU A 117 -6.10 15.28 -7.79
CA LEU A 117 -7.18 15.85 -6.97
C LEU A 117 -8.55 15.28 -7.36
N LYS A 118 -8.81 15.05 -8.65
CA LYS A 118 -10.07 14.43 -9.13
C LYS A 118 -10.27 13.03 -8.55
N SER A 119 -9.20 12.28 -8.28
CA SER A 119 -9.30 10.96 -7.63
C SER A 119 -9.66 11.01 -6.13
N TYR A 120 -9.33 12.11 -5.44
CA TYR A 120 -9.56 12.26 -3.99
C TYR A 120 -10.93 12.80 -3.62
N SER A 121 -11.73 13.30 -4.58
CA SER A 121 -13.05 13.84 -4.26
C SER A 121 -13.95 12.75 -3.68
N PRO A 122 -14.52 12.97 -2.48
CA PRO A 122 -15.36 11.98 -1.82
C PRO A 122 -16.62 11.70 -2.64
N ILE A 123 -17.03 10.43 -2.67
CA ILE A 123 -18.30 10.03 -3.27
C ILE A 123 -19.44 10.47 -2.34
N ILE A 124 -20.32 11.33 -2.84
CA ILE A 124 -21.47 11.84 -2.10
C ILE A 124 -22.72 11.11 -2.57
N GLU A 125 -23.43 10.45 -1.65
CA GLU A 125 -24.72 9.85 -1.93
C GLU A 125 -25.84 10.87 -1.67
N LYS A 126 -26.67 11.14 -2.69
CA LYS A 126 -27.86 11.97 -2.56
C LYS A 126 -29.11 11.13 -2.82
N ILE A 127 -30.10 11.28 -1.95
CA ILE A 127 -31.42 10.68 -2.13
C ILE A 127 -32.23 11.67 -2.98
N VAL A 128 -32.66 11.21 -4.16
CA VAL A 128 -33.52 11.98 -5.07
C VAL A 128 -34.93 11.39 -4.99
N VAL A 129 -35.91 12.27 -4.87
CA VAL A 129 -37.33 11.93 -4.78
C VAL A 129 -38.04 12.58 -5.97
N GLU A 130 -38.59 11.75 -6.85
CA GLU A 130 -39.37 12.16 -8.01
C GLU A 130 -40.84 11.78 -7.81
N GLN A 131 -41.76 12.67 -8.19
CA GLN A 131 -43.19 12.42 -8.07
C GLN A 131 -43.83 12.30 -9.45
N GLU A 132 -44.49 11.17 -9.70
CA GLU A 132 -45.25 10.90 -10.91
C GLU A 132 -46.75 10.81 -10.58
N THR A 133 -47.60 11.41 -11.41
CA THR A 133 -49.06 11.30 -11.27
C THR A 133 -49.55 9.97 -11.85
N ILE A 134 -50.37 9.24 -11.10
CA ILE A 134 -51.09 8.05 -11.57
C ILE A 134 -52.56 8.43 -11.78
N PRO A 135 -53.07 8.42 -13.03
CA PRO A 135 -54.45 8.79 -13.29
C PRO A 135 -55.44 7.78 -12.66
N TYR A 136 -56.57 8.27 -12.19
CA TYR A 136 -57.63 7.40 -11.66
C TYR A 136 -58.35 6.64 -12.80
N GLU A 137 -58.83 5.43 -12.48
CA GLU A 137 -59.66 4.65 -13.39
C GLU A 137 -61.16 4.86 -13.12
N THR A 138 -61.99 4.71 -14.15
CA THR A 138 -63.45 4.84 -14.02
C THR A 138 -64.11 3.47 -14.13
N ILE A 139 -64.91 3.11 -13.12
CA ILE A 139 -65.74 1.90 -13.12
C ILE A 139 -67.20 2.31 -13.28
N THR A 140 -67.88 1.74 -14.28
CA THR A 140 -69.33 1.95 -14.49
C THR A 140 -70.09 0.70 -14.06
N LYS A 141 -71.14 0.89 -13.24
CA LYS A 141 -72.04 -0.18 -12.85
C LYS A 141 -73.45 0.11 -13.35
N ASP A 142 -74.00 -0.81 -14.13
CA ASP A 142 -75.38 -0.73 -14.60
C ASP A 142 -76.35 -1.07 -13.46
N ALA A 143 -77.32 -0.18 -13.25
CA ALA A 143 -78.41 -0.35 -12.29
C ALA A 143 -79.80 -0.18 -12.94
N ALA A 144 -79.87 -0.03 -14.27
CA ALA A 144 -81.09 0.32 -15.00
C ALA A 144 -82.07 -0.86 -15.16
N GLN A 145 -81.67 -2.10 -14.82
CA GLN A 145 -82.47 -3.33 -14.93
C GLN A 145 -83.29 -3.43 -16.24
N GLY A 146 -82.75 -2.97 -17.37
CA GLY A 146 -83.40 -3.04 -18.68
C GLY A 146 -84.32 -1.86 -19.04
N SER A 147 -84.29 -0.74 -18.32
CA SER A 147 -85.04 0.48 -18.67
C SER A 147 -84.39 1.24 -19.84
N GLU A 148 -85.19 1.75 -20.78
CA GLU A 148 -84.69 2.51 -21.95
C GLU A 148 -84.33 3.98 -21.60
N ASP A 149 -85.01 4.56 -20.62
CA ASP A 149 -84.73 5.92 -20.11
C ASP A 149 -83.72 5.87 -18.95
N THR A 150 -82.43 5.94 -19.28
CA THR A 150 -81.34 5.90 -18.30
C THR A 150 -80.71 7.28 -18.06
N LYS A 151 -80.21 7.51 -16.84
CA LYS A 151 -79.40 8.68 -16.47
C LYS A 151 -78.15 8.24 -15.73
N ASN A 152 -77.01 8.77 -16.14
CA ASN A 152 -75.75 8.54 -15.44
C ASN A 152 -75.66 9.45 -14.20
N LYS A 153 -75.20 8.89 -13.09
CA LYS A 153 -74.88 9.63 -11.87
C LYS A 153 -73.49 9.24 -11.41
N VAL A 154 -72.61 10.24 -11.25
CA VAL A 154 -71.32 10.04 -10.60
C VAL A 154 -71.57 9.83 -9.11
N ILE A 155 -71.16 8.67 -8.59
CA ILE A 155 -71.33 8.31 -7.17
C ILE A 155 -70.11 8.71 -6.35
N GLN A 156 -68.92 8.72 -6.96
CA GLN A 156 -67.67 9.14 -6.35
C GLN A 156 -66.77 9.72 -7.43
N GLN A 157 -66.14 10.86 -7.15
CA GLN A 157 -65.11 11.40 -8.02
C GLN A 157 -63.79 10.66 -7.75
N GLY A 158 -63.13 10.23 -8.82
CA GLY A 158 -61.76 9.75 -8.74
C GLY A 158 -60.80 10.93 -8.61
N GLU A 159 -59.68 10.70 -7.95
CA GLU A 159 -58.57 11.65 -7.86
C GLU A 159 -57.30 10.92 -8.26
N ASP A 160 -56.43 11.60 -8.99
CA ASP A 160 -55.16 11.03 -9.40
C ASP A 160 -54.29 10.72 -8.17
N GLY A 161 -53.68 9.54 -8.17
CA GLY A 161 -52.69 9.17 -7.17
C GLY A 161 -51.34 9.82 -7.44
N ILE A 162 -50.49 9.88 -6.42
CA ILE A 162 -49.08 10.29 -6.54
C ILE A 162 -48.21 9.07 -6.27
N LYS A 163 -47.29 8.79 -7.18
CA LYS A 163 -46.23 7.79 -7.01
C LYS A 163 -44.94 8.51 -6.69
N GLU A 164 -44.36 8.18 -5.56
CA GLU A 164 -43.05 8.67 -5.14
C GLU A 164 -41.98 7.66 -5.52
N ILE A 165 -41.03 8.07 -6.37
CA ILE A 165 -39.86 7.28 -6.74
C ILE A 165 -38.67 7.84 -5.96
N THR A 166 -38.14 7.03 -5.06
CA THR A 166 -36.92 7.38 -4.32
C THR A 166 -35.76 6.56 -4.87
N TYR A 167 -34.73 7.24 -5.34
CA TYR A 167 -33.50 6.60 -5.79
C TYR A 167 -32.27 7.29 -5.19
N LYS A 168 -31.20 6.51 -5.09
CA LYS A 168 -29.91 6.96 -4.54
C LYS A 168 -28.97 7.21 -5.71
N VAL A 169 -28.49 8.44 -5.84
CA VAL A 169 -27.51 8.84 -6.85
C VAL A 169 -26.17 9.08 -6.19
N LYS A 170 -25.10 8.58 -6.80
CA LYS A 170 -23.72 8.80 -6.35
C LYS A 170 -23.09 9.89 -7.21
N TYR A 171 -22.55 10.91 -6.57
CA TYR A 171 -21.80 11.97 -7.23
C TYR A 171 -20.32 11.86 -6.86
N GLN A 172 -19.44 12.06 -7.83
CA GLN A 172 -18.00 12.23 -7.60
C GLN A 172 -17.52 13.38 -8.49
N ASN A 173 -16.84 14.38 -7.92
CA ASN A 173 -16.41 15.58 -8.66
C ASN A 173 -17.55 16.33 -9.35
N GLU A 174 -18.72 16.44 -8.72
CA GLU A 174 -19.90 17.10 -9.29
C GLU A 174 -20.48 16.42 -10.55
N GLU A 175 -19.89 15.30 -11.01
CA GLU A 175 -20.39 14.46 -12.09
C GLU A 175 -21.22 13.29 -11.52
N GLU A 176 -22.33 12.97 -12.19
CA GLU A 176 -23.22 11.85 -11.85
C GLU A 176 -22.58 10.52 -12.27
N ASN A 177 -22.35 9.63 -11.30
CA ASN A 177 -21.93 8.25 -11.58
C ASN A 177 -23.16 7.34 -11.54
N GLN A 178 -23.49 6.74 -12.69
CA GLN A 178 -24.56 5.74 -12.83
C GLN A 178 -24.12 4.36 -12.35
#